data_AF-A0A5P8K5W5-F1
#
_entry.id   AF-A0A5P8K5W5-F1
#
_cell.length_a   1.000
_cell.length_b   1.000
_cell.length_c   1.000
_cell.angle_alpha   90.00
_cell.angle_beta   90.00
_cell.angle_gamma   90.00
#
_symmetry.space_group_name_H-M   'P 1'
#
loop_
_entity.id
_entity.type
_entity.pdbx_description
1 polymer ?
#
loop_
_entity_poly.entity_id
_entity_poly.type
_entity_poly.pdbx_seq_one_letter_code
_entity_poly.pdbx_strand_id
1 'polypeptide(L)'
;MAETTTIQVSKQARDHLAQVAKERGMNLGQLIEQLAAEQPTAEQIAERVAATRKVLRERMGCTLTDEEFDNGPDVLANIYAMAAEKMHSGREATRSGQGHAA
;
A
#
# COMPACT_ATOMS: atom_id res chain seq x y z
N MET A 1 27.44 -3.21 -3.55
CA MET A 1 27.10 -4.36 -2.66
C MET A 1 26.49 -3.75 -1.42
N ALA A 2 25.27 -4.14 -1.05
CA ALA A 2 24.64 -3.57 0.14
C ALA A 2 25.46 -3.94 1.38
N GLU A 3 25.78 -2.96 2.22
CA GLU A 3 26.50 -3.17 3.46
C GLU A 3 25.59 -3.94 4.42
N THR A 4 26.01 -5.14 4.84
CA THR A 4 25.21 -5.97 5.75
C THR A 4 25.47 -5.54 7.19
N THR A 5 24.41 -5.26 7.94
CA THR A 5 24.49 -4.93 9.36
C THR A 5 23.58 -5.85 10.17
N THR A 6 23.94 -6.09 11.43
CA THR A 6 23.19 -6.94 12.36
C THR A 6 22.27 -6.06 13.22
N ILE A 7 21.01 -6.46 13.34
CA ILE A 7 20.05 -5.88 14.27
C ILE A 7 19.70 -6.90 15.36
N GLN A 8 19.41 -6.41 16.57
CA GLN A 8 18.90 -7.26 17.65
C GLN A 8 17.38 -7.25 17.62
N VAL A 9 16.78 -8.44 17.66
CA VAL A 9 15.32 -8.63 17.69
C VAL A 9 14.95 -9.70 18.72
N SER A 10 13.70 -9.70 19.18
CA SER A 10 13.23 -10.77 20.06
C SER A 10 13.21 -12.11 19.32
N LYS A 11 13.43 -13.21 20.05
CA LYS A 11 13.36 -14.57 19.49
C LYS A 11 12.01 -14.82 18.80
N GLN A 12 10.92 -14.35 19.40
CA GLN A 12 9.58 -14.47 18.85
C GLN A 12 9.44 -13.75 17.51
N ALA A 13 9.94 -12.51 17.38
CA ALA A 13 9.89 -11.76 16.14
C ALA A 13 10.73 -12.44 15.04
N ARG A 14 11.92 -12.92 15.37
CA ARG A 14 12.77 -13.69 14.46
C ARG A 14 12.05 -14.95 13.94
N ASP A 15 11.47 -15.74 14.85
CA ASP A 15 10.82 -17.01 14.50
C ASP A 15 9.57 -16.77 13.63
N HIS A 16 8.81 -15.72 13.95
CA HIS A 16 7.68 -15.28 13.14
C HIS A 16 8.11 -14.86 11.72
N LEU A 17 9.09 -13.97 11.60
CA LEU A 17 9.58 -13.51 10.30
C LEU A 17 10.24 -14.64 9.50
N ALA A 18 10.90 -15.60 10.15
CA ALA A 18 11.46 -16.77 9.48
C ALA A 18 10.37 -17.66 8.87
N GLN A 19 9.25 -17.83 9.56
CA GLN A 19 8.10 -18.55 9.03
C GLN A 19 7.47 -17.80 7.84
N VAL A 20 7.29 -16.48 7.95
CA VAL A 20 6.77 -15.64 6.85
C VAL A 20 7.68 -15.71 5.62
N ALA A 21 9.00 -15.64 5.82
CA ALA A 21 9.97 -15.75 4.74
C ALA A 21 9.88 -17.11 4.04
N LYS A 22 9.77 -18.20 4.82
CA LYS A 22 9.59 -19.57 4.28
C LYS A 22 8.32 -19.72 3.45
N GLU A 23 7.20 -19.17 3.91
CA GLU A 23 5.92 -19.20 3.19
C GLU A 23 5.99 -18.43 1.87
N ARG A 24 6.81 -17.37 1.81
CA ARG A 24 7.04 -16.56 0.61
C ARG A 24 8.17 -17.09 -0.28
N GLY A 25 8.83 -18.19 0.09
CA GLY A 25 9.97 -18.75 -0.65
C GLY A 25 11.21 -17.84 -0.64
N MET A 26 11.34 -16.98 0.37
CA MET A 26 12.42 -16.00 0.52
C MET A 26 13.27 -16.30 1.76
N ASN A 27 14.47 -15.74 1.82
CA ASN A 27 15.27 -15.74 3.05
C ASN A 27 14.88 -14.55 3.96
N LEU A 28 15.27 -14.63 5.23
CA LEU A 28 14.92 -13.61 6.24
C LEU A 28 15.46 -12.21 5.87
N GLY A 29 16.67 -12.13 5.31
CA GLY A 29 17.26 -10.87 4.86
C GLY A 29 16.47 -10.24 3.71
N GLN A 30 16.10 -11.04 2.71
CA GLN A 30 15.27 -10.61 1.58
C GLN A 30 13.90 -10.10 2.05
N LEU A 31 13.27 -10.78 3.02
CA LEU A 31 12.02 -10.32 3.59
C LEU A 31 12.18 -8.96 4.29
N ILE A 32 13.25 -8.77 5.06
CA ILE A 32 13.52 -7.51 5.74
C ILE A 32 13.77 -6.38 4.74
N GLU A 33 14.56 -6.63 3.69
CA GLU A 33 14.80 -5.65 2.63
C GLU A 33 13.52 -5.28 1.89
N GLN A 34 12.67 -6.26 1.58
CA GLN A 34 11.36 -6.00 0.98
C GLN A 34 10.48 -5.15 1.90
N LEU A 35 10.37 -5.51 3.19
CA LEU A 35 9.57 -4.76 4.15
C LEU A 35 10.07 -3.32 4.32
N ALA A 36 11.38 -3.10 4.27
CA ALA A 36 11.96 -1.77 4.30
C ALA A 36 11.65 -0.97 3.04
N ALA A 37 11.63 -1.61 1.87
CA ALA A 37 11.25 -0.97 0.61
C ALA A 37 9.74 -0.65 0.54
N GLU A 38 8.90 -1.49 1.13
CA GLU A 38 7.44 -1.33 1.16
C GLU A 38 6.97 -0.27 2.17
N GLN A 39 7.76 -0.02 3.22
CA GLN A 39 7.43 0.90 4.30
C GLN A 39 8.40 2.09 4.32
N PRO A 40 8.30 3.02 3.34
CA PRO A 40 9.12 4.22 3.33
C PRO A 40 8.86 5.07 4.57
N THR A 41 9.88 5.79 5.02
CA THR A 41 9.73 6.73 6.14
C THR A 41 8.87 7.92 5.72
N ALA A 42 8.32 8.66 6.69
CA ALA A 42 7.54 9.86 6.41
C ALA A 42 8.32 10.89 5.57
N GLU A 43 9.63 11.04 5.84
CA GLU A 43 10.51 11.93 5.07
C GLU A 43 10.68 11.45 3.62
N GLN A 44 10.90 10.15 3.40
CA GLN A 44 11.00 9.58 2.05
C GLN A 44 9.69 9.71 1.28
N ILE A 45 8.54 9.55 1.96
CA ILE A 45 7.23 9.80 1.36
C ILE A 45 7.12 11.27 0.94
N ALA A 46 7.46 12.22 1.81
CA ALA A 46 7.42 13.64 1.51
C ALA A 46 8.32 14.01 0.32
N GLU A 47 9.53 13.46 0.25
CA GLU A 47 10.44 13.66 -0.88
C GLU A 47 9.84 13.11 -2.19
N ARG A 48 9.28 11.89 -2.16
CA ARG A 48 8.61 11.30 -3.34
C ARG A 48 7.41 12.13 -3.79
N VAL A 49 6.63 12.68 -2.84
CA VAL A 49 5.52 13.58 -3.14
C VAL A 49 6.04 14.85 -3.81
N ALA A 50 7.05 15.50 -3.25
CA ALA A 50 7.64 16.71 -3.83
C ALA A 50 8.20 16.47 -5.24
N ALA A 51 8.94 15.37 -5.44
CA ALA A 51 9.46 14.96 -6.74
C ALA A 51 8.34 14.71 -7.76
N THR A 52 7.28 14.03 -7.34
CA THR A 52 6.10 13.78 -8.18
C THR A 52 5.43 15.09 -8.56
N ARG A 53 5.16 15.98 -7.60
CA ARG A 53 4.55 17.30 -7.86
C ARG A 53 5.36 18.11 -8.86
N LYS A 54 6.69 18.10 -8.75
CA LYS A 54 7.57 18.74 -9.73
C LYS A 54 7.37 18.16 -11.13
N VAL A 55 7.37 16.84 -11.27
CA VAL A 55 7.12 16.17 -12.57
C VAL A 55 5.73 16.50 -13.13
N LEU A 56 4.69 16.56 -12.29
CA LEU A 56 3.34 16.92 -12.71
C LEU A 56 3.29 18.34 -13.28
N ARG A 57 3.98 19.29 -12.64
CA ARG A 57 4.07 20.69 -13.11
C ARG A 57 4.86 20.79 -14.40
N GLU A 58 6.05 20.19 -14.43
CA GLU A 58 6.99 20.33 -15.56
C GLU A 58 6.54 19.58 -16.82
N ARG A 59 5.96 18.37 -16.66
CA ARG A 59 5.65 17.49 -17.80
C ARG A 59 4.18 17.46 -18.18
N MET A 60 3.28 17.67 -17.22
CA MET A 60 1.84 17.57 -17.46
C MET A 60 1.11 18.92 -17.38
N GLY A 61 1.86 20.01 -17.16
CA GLY A 61 1.28 21.36 -17.09
C GLY A 61 0.31 21.54 -15.92
N CYS A 62 0.46 20.74 -14.86
CA CYS A 62 -0.40 20.83 -13.70
C CYS A 62 -0.21 22.18 -13.00
N THR A 63 -1.28 22.96 -12.87
CA THR A 63 -1.24 24.30 -12.24
C THR A 63 -1.66 24.29 -10.76
N LEU A 64 -1.98 23.11 -10.20
CA LEU A 64 -2.38 22.97 -8.81
C LEU A 64 -1.24 23.35 -7.87
N THR A 65 -1.57 24.23 -6.93
CA THR A 65 -0.70 24.61 -5.82
C THR A 65 -0.53 23.44 -4.84
N ASP A 66 0.49 23.51 -3.99
CA ASP A 66 0.70 22.49 -2.96
C ASP A 66 -0.49 22.38 -2.00
N GLU A 67 -1.10 23.52 -1.65
CA GLU A 67 -2.28 23.58 -0.78
C GLU A 67 -3.51 22.93 -1.42
N GLU A 68 -3.71 23.08 -2.73
CA GLU A 68 -4.78 22.37 -3.45
C GLU A 68 -4.51 20.86 -3.57
N PHE A 69 -3.24 20.45 -3.63
CA PHE A 69 -2.87 19.03 -3.57
C PHE A 69 -3.13 18.44 -2.18
N ASP A 70 -2.84 19.19 -1.12
CA ASP A 70 -2.97 18.73 0.27
C ASP A 70 -4.43 18.72 0.73
N ASN A 71 -5.26 19.65 0.26
CA ASN A 71 -6.69 19.71 0.55
C ASN A 71 -7.55 18.99 -0.49
N GLY A 72 -6.93 18.37 -1.49
CA GLY A 72 -7.63 17.61 -2.51
C GLY A 72 -8.41 16.44 -1.90
N PRO A 73 -9.57 16.08 -2.46
CA PRO A 73 -10.28 14.89 -2.01
C PRO A 73 -9.38 13.65 -2.18
N ASP A 74 -9.43 12.73 -1.23
CA ASP A 74 -8.76 11.43 -1.37
C ASP A 74 -9.52 10.58 -2.40
N VAL A 75 -9.26 10.87 -3.68
CA VAL A 75 -9.92 10.24 -4.82
C VAL A 75 -9.69 8.73 -4.80
N LEU A 76 -8.52 8.27 -4.38
CA LEU A 76 -8.22 6.84 -4.31
C LEU A 76 -9.01 6.14 -3.21
N ALA A 77 -9.08 6.71 -2.00
CA ALA A 77 -9.91 6.16 -0.93
C ALA A 77 -11.39 6.12 -1.34
N ASN A 78 -11.88 7.17 -2.01
CA ASN A 78 -13.25 7.21 -2.52
C ASN A 78 -13.52 6.13 -3.58
N ILE A 79 -12.58 5.90 -4.50
CA ILE A 79 -12.68 4.82 -5.51
C ILE A 79 -12.71 3.44 -4.84
N TYR A 80 -11.84 3.21 -3.85
CA TYR A 80 -11.85 1.94 -3.11
C TYR A 80 -13.14 1.73 -2.33
N ALA A 81 -13.68 2.78 -1.69
CA ALA A 81 -14.97 2.71 -1.01
C ALA A 81 -16.10 2.33 -2.00
N MET A 82 -16.19 3.01 -3.14
CA MET A 82 -17.19 2.69 -4.18
C MET A 82 -17.04 1.27 -4.72
N ALA A 83 -15.81 0.78 -4.89
CA ALA A 83 -15.56 -0.60 -5.32
C ALA A 83 -16.01 -1.61 -4.26
N ALA A 84 -15.73 -1.36 -2.99
CA ALA A 84 -16.18 -2.20 -1.88
C ALA A 84 -17.72 -2.24 -1.77
N GLU A 85 -18.39 -1.10 -1.91
CA GLU A 85 -19.86 -1.02 -1.92
C GLU A 85 -20.45 -1.83 -3.08
N LYS A 86 -19.92 -1.69 -4.29
CA LYS A 86 -20.36 -2.48 -5.46
C LYS A 86 -20.18 -3.99 -5.24
N MET A 87 -19.10 -4.41 -4.58
CA MET A 87 -18.87 -5.81 -4.23
C MET A 87 -19.88 -6.32 -3.19
N HIS A 88 -20.25 -5.50 -2.21
CA HIS A 88 -21.27 -5.85 -1.21
C HIS A 88 -22.67 -5.93 -1.82
N SER A 89 -23.09 -4.95 -2.61
CA SER A 89 -24.39 -4.96 -3.29
C SER A 89 -24.52 -6.10 -4.30
N GLY A 90 -23.43 -6.47 -4.99
CA GLY A 90 -23.40 -7.64 -5.88
C GLY A 90 -23.62 -8.96 -5.13
N ARG A 91 -23.08 -9.07 -3.91
CA ARG A 91 -23.23 -10.28 -3.07
C ARG A 91 -24.63 -10.41 -2.47
N GLU A 92 -25.29 -9.30 -2.13
CA GLU A 92 -26.69 -9.29 -1.67
C GLU A 92 -27.68 -9.64 -2.79
N ALA A 93 -27.44 -9.16 -4.02
CA ALA A 93 -28.24 -9.51 -5.19
C ALA A 93 -28.17 -11.02 -5.52
N THR A 94 -26.99 -11.64 -5.39
CA THR A 94 -26.84 -13.10 -5.59
C THR A 94 -27.53 -13.95 -4.51
N ARG A 95 -27.70 -13.42 -3.30
CA ARG A 95 -28.36 -14.12 -2.19
C ARG A 95 -29.89 -14.05 -2.27
N SER A 96 -30.45 -12.95 -2.78
CA SER A 96 -31.90 -12.80 -2.97
C SER A 96 -32.46 -13.59 -4.16
N GLY A 97 -31.63 -13.96 -5.14
CA GLY A 97 -32.05 -14.76 -6.31
C GLY A 97 -32.22 -16.26 -6.04
N GLN A 98 -31.75 -16.79 -4.90
CA GLN A 98 -31.74 -18.23 -4.61
C GLN A 98 -32.94 -18.70 -3.76
N GLY A 99 -33.88 -17.81 -3.43
CA GLY A 99 -35.02 -18.07 -2.55
C GLY A 99 -36.40 -18.21 -3.22
N HIS A 100 -36.49 -18.22 -4.55
CA HIS A 100 -37.77 -18.28 -5.28
C HIS A 100 -37.82 -19.46 -6.28
N ALA A 101 -37.61 -20.66 -5.76
CA ALA A 101 -37.96 -21.90 -6.44
C ALA A 101 -38.40 -22.92 -5.38
N ALA A 102 -39.67 -22.81 -4.97
CA ALA A 102 -40.40 -23.83 -4.22
C ALA A 102 -41.80 -23.92 -4.83
#